data_AF-A0A9D4TJE6-F1
#
_entry.id   AF-A0A9D4TJE6-F1
#
_cell.length_a   1.000
_cell.length_b   1.000
_cell.length_c   1.000
_cell.angle_alpha   90.00
_cell.angle_beta   90.00
_cell.angle_gamma   90.00
#
_symmetry.space_group_name_H-M   'P 1'
#
loop_
_entity.id
_entity.type
_entity.pdbx_description
1 polymer ?
#
loop_
_entity_poly.entity_id
_entity_poly.type
_entity_poly.pdbx_seq_one_letter_code
_entity_poly.pdbx_strand_id
1 'polypeptide(L)'
;MQMSMQTAMQTAMLLPGVIADDMFNQFNRVNWDRNLDPTNQTLLAAWRLHCCAQRDVSQPFGRHCAAMAAAHCQMLQALMLDICRSEPVLQQVLTHTSCCNLASAIAVCGAMCPAVLVLHPALVDLQCQALVFFAGKPSEEWNGMMLCIAQAAAASPHVTAHMLASGAMETMLQQLERSGAQGAVLLGAQDGVVARLLADAYQALVHAADDVLAAASGGSTAATFEELPAAQQALKAVLSGLTVDLGVAAGGQASISAAAAAKMLREEAHPVAGQLASALLVLWTAPEQRKQAALELAQASAARSCAYLSCSNVCAEGGPAAGQGLVNKRCSQCHTAYYCGTACSHADWRQGRHGRVCKALAGARHADQQQ
;
A
#
# COMPACT_ATOMS: atom_id res chain seq x y z
N MET A 1 46.93 2.00 8.41
CA MET A 1 45.75 1.68 7.59
C MET A 1 44.55 1.57 8.54
N GLN A 2 44.12 2.72 9.08
CA GLN A 2 42.97 2.85 9.99
C GLN A 2 41.83 3.46 9.17
N MET A 3 40.92 2.62 8.68
CA MET A 3 39.60 3.10 8.28
C MET A 3 38.89 3.56 9.55
N SER A 4 38.36 4.80 9.54
CA SER A 4 37.65 5.35 10.70
C SER A 4 36.36 4.56 10.93
N MET A 5 36.02 4.31 12.21
CA MET A 5 34.72 3.75 12.63
C MET A 5 33.51 4.52 12.07
N GLN A 6 33.72 5.75 11.60
CA GLN A 6 32.72 6.61 10.99
C GLN A 6 32.25 6.08 9.63
N THR A 7 33.15 5.52 8.83
CA THR A 7 32.78 4.89 7.53
C THR A 7 32.01 3.60 7.75
N ALA A 8 32.37 2.79 8.77
CA ALA A 8 31.65 1.56 9.11
C ALA A 8 30.23 1.83 9.66
N MET A 9 30.02 2.91 10.43
CA MET A 9 28.68 3.33 10.86
C MET A 9 27.81 3.87 9.72
N GLN A 10 28.40 4.55 8.73
CA GLN A 10 27.66 5.05 7.57
C GLN A 10 27.28 3.92 6.60
N THR A 11 28.12 2.89 6.44
CA THR A 11 27.78 1.71 5.62
C THR A 11 26.68 0.86 6.26
N ALA A 12 26.59 0.81 7.60
CA ALA A 12 25.54 0.08 8.30
C ALA A 12 24.13 0.68 8.10
N MET A 13 24.01 1.99 7.86
CA MET A 13 22.72 2.68 7.64
C MET A 13 22.07 2.43 6.27
N LEU A 14 22.78 1.77 5.33
CA LEU A 14 22.33 1.56 3.95
C LEU A 14 21.74 0.17 3.69
N LEU A 15 21.67 -0.69 4.71
CA LEU A 15 20.98 -1.97 4.59
C LEU A 15 19.45 -1.75 4.74
N PRO A 16 18.61 -2.39 3.91
CA PRO A 16 17.14 -2.27 3.98
C PRO A 16 16.56 -2.51 5.39
N GLY A 17 17.23 -3.32 6.22
CA GLY A 17 16.83 -3.56 7.60
C GLY A 17 17.08 -2.39 8.57
N VAL A 18 18.06 -1.53 8.32
CA VAL A 18 18.45 -0.44 9.23
C VAL A 18 17.60 0.81 9.02
N ILE A 19 17.14 1.07 7.79
CA ILE A 19 16.13 2.11 7.52
C ILE A 19 14.82 1.78 8.24
N ALA A 20 14.41 0.51 8.28
CA ALA A 20 13.24 0.08 9.04
C ALA A 20 13.41 0.30 10.55
N ASP A 21 14.60 0.04 11.12
CA ASP A 21 14.87 0.22 12.55
C ASP A 21 15.05 1.71 12.95
N ASP A 22 15.71 2.54 12.12
CA ASP A 22 15.87 3.97 12.40
C ASP A 22 14.56 4.75 12.20
N MET A 23 13.74 4.35 11.21
CA MET A 23 12.37 4.88 11.07
C MET A 23 11.44 4.38 12.18
N PHE A 24 11.56 3.11 12.62
CA PHE A 24 10.86 2.62 13.82
C PHE A 24 11.23 3.45 15.05
N ASN A 25 12.50 3.86 15.17
CA ASN A 25 12.96 4.72 16.25
C ASN A 25 12.53 6.19 16.08
N GLN A 26 12.51 6.76 14.87
CA GLN A 26 11.98 8.11 14.63
C GLN A 26 10.46 8.18 14.85
N PHE A 27 9.73 7.16 14.42
CA PHE A 27 8.29 7.04 14.61
C PHE A 27 7.91 6.83 16.08
N ASN A 28 8.76 6.17 16.87
CA ASN A 28 8.63 6.10 18.34
C ASN A 28 9.13 7.36 19.08
N ARG A 29 9.96 8.21 18.44
CA ARG A 29 10.45 9.49 19.02
C ARG A 29 9.48 10.64 18.85
N VAL A 30 8.61 10.61 17.84
CA VAL A 30 7.39 11.43 17.85
C VAL A 30 6.63 11.00 19.10
N ASN A 31 6.46 11.94 20.04
CA ASN A 31 5.97 11.66 21.38
C ASN A 31 4.47 11.37 21.33
N TRP A 32 4.12 10.15 20.90
CA TRP A 32 2.75 9.66 20.88
C TRP A 32 2.35 9.32 22.31
N ASP A 33 1.79 10.33 22.98
CA ASP A 33 1.29 10.21 24.34
C ASP A 33 0.31 9.02 24.47
N ARG A 34 0.18 8.42 25.66
CA ARG A 34 -0.71 7.27 25.93
C ARG A 34 -2.21 7.57 25.70
N ASN A 35 -2.53 8.81 25.35
CA ASN A 35 -3.86 9.32 25.00
C ASN A 35 -4.13 9.35 23.49
N LEU A 36 -3.44 8.54 22.68
CA LEU A 36 -3.77 8.40 21.26
C LEU A 36 -5.24 7.97 21.08
N ASP A 37 -5.97 8.73 20.25
CA ASP A 37 -7.23 8.29 19.66
C ASP A 37 -7.06 6.86 19.07
N PRO A 38 -7.98 5.92 19.34
CA PRO A 38 -8.02 4.58 18.76
C PRO A 38 -7.60 4.46 17.28
N THR A 39 -7.89 5.48 16.47
CA THR A 39 -7.47 5.56 15.06
C THR A 39 -5.94 5.51 14.93
N ASN A 40 -5.21 6.33 15.69
CA ASN A 40 -3.75 6.40 15.61
C ASN A 40 -3.07 5.13 16.13
N GLN A 41 -3.64 4.47 17.15
CA GLN A 41 -3.12 3.18 17.63
C GLN A 41 -3.25 2.09 16.56
N THR A 42 -4.36 2.10 15.81
CA THR A 42 -4.62 1.15 14.72
C THR A 42 -3.62 1.33 13.58
N LEU A 43 -3.30 2.58 13.21
CA LEU A 43 -2.31 2.89 12.17
C LEU A 43 -0.90 2.47 12.56
N LEU A 44 -0.53 2.72 13.82
CA LEU A 44 0.75 2.31 14.37
C LEU A 44 0.89 0.78 14.38
N ALA A 45 -0.18 0.06 14.71
CA ALA A 45 -0.21 -1.40 14.67
C ALA A 45 -0.12 -1.95 13.23
N ALA A 46 -0.86 -1.35 12.29
CA ALA A 46 -0.80 -1.73 10.87
C ALA A 46 0.61 -1.52 10.30
N TRP A 47 1.25 -0.39 10.64
CA TRP A 47 2.61 -0.10 10.18
C TRP A 47 3.66 -1.04 10.79
N ARG A 48 3.56 -1.33 12.09
CA ARG A 48 4.42 -2.32 12.75
C ARG A 48 4.30 -3.70 12.10
N LEU A 49 3.08 -4.12 11.76
CA LEU A 49 2.84 -5.38 11.07
C LEU A 49 3.41 -5.38 9.65
N HIS A 50 3.40 -4.24 8.95
CA HIS A 50 4.06 -4.10 7.65
C HIS A 50 5.57 -4.27 7.75
N CYS A 51 6.22 -3.55 8.67
CA CYS A 51 7.66 -3.68 8.89
C CYS A 51 8.06 -5.11 9.28
N CYS A 52 7.22 -5.80 10.05
CA CYS A 52 7.41 -7.22 10.36
C CYS A 52 7.18 -8.13 9.14
N ALA A 53 6.17 -7.85 8.30
CA ALA A 53 5.86 -8.65 7.11
C ALA A 53 6.94 -8.54 6.03
N GLN A 54 7.66 -7.41 5.96
CA GLN A 54 8.82 -7.29 5.07
C GLN A 54 10.03 -8.11 5.51
N ARG A 55 10.05 -8.64 6.75
CA ARG A 55 11.07 -9.58 7.22
C ARG A 55 10.65 -11.00 6.82
N ASP A 56 11.14 -11.43 5.65
CA ASP A 56 11.10 -12.80 5.12
C ASP A 56 9.72 -13.50 5.14
N VAL A 57 8.91 -13.21 4.12
CA VAL A 57 7.58 -13.81 3.90
C VAL A 57 7.61 -15.33 3.70
N SER A 58 8.78 -15.91 3.42
CA SER A 58 8.92 -17.35 3.23
C SER A 58 8.66 -18.13 4.52
N GLN A 59 8.83 -17.47 5.68
CA GLN A 59 8.60 -18.09 6.99
C GLN A 59 7.13 -18.06 7.40
N PRO A 60 6.66 -19.06 8.18
CA PRO A 60 5.29 -19.12 8.70
C PRO A 60 4.87 -17.84 9.45
N PHE A 61 5.83 -17.21 10.16
CA PHE A 61 5.62 -15.95 10.86
C PHE A 61 5.39 -14.77 9.91
N GLY A 62 6.14 -14.69 8.80
CA GLY A 62 5.96 -13.66 7.77
C GLY A 62 4.57 -13.75 7.11
N ARG A 63 4.12 -14.96 6.78
CA ARG A 63 2.76 -15.20 6.25
C ARG A 63 1.67 -14.78 7.24
N HIS A 64 1.89 -15.02 8.53
CA HIS A 64 0.97 -14.59 9.58
C HIS A 64 0.91 -13.06 9.75
N CYS A 65 2.06 -12.38 9.75
CA CYS A 65 2.11 -10.92 9.78
C CYS A 65 1.45 -10.29 8.55
N ALA A 66 1.65 -10.86 7.36
CA ALA A 66 0.97 -10.43 6.14
C ALA A 66 -0.56 -10.59 6.25
N ALA A 67 -1.03 -11.73 6.77
CA ALA A 67 -2.46 -11.96 6.99
C ALA A 67 -3.06 -11.01 8.04
N MET A 68 -2.35 -10.76 9.15
CA MET A 68 -2.77 -9.79 10.18
C MET A 68 -2.79 -8.36 9.66
N ALA A 69 -1.80 -7.99 8.84
CA ALA A 69 -1.75 -6.67 8.25
C ALA A 69 -2.89 -6.49 7.25
N ALA A 70 -3.12 -7.46 6.34
CA ALA A 70 -4.26 -7.46 5.44
C ALA A 70 -5.59 -7.37 6.21
N ALA A 71 -5.71 -8.07 7.34
CA ALA A 71 -6.85 -7.99 8.24
C ALA A 71 -7.04 -6.60 8.89
N HIS A 72 -5.95 -5.95 9.31
CA HIS A 72 -5.98 -4.57 9.81
C HIS A 72 -6.34 -3.57 8.71
N CYS A 73 -5.81 -3.77 7.51
CA CYS A 73 -6.12 -2.95 6.34
C CYS A 73 -7.62 -3.05 5.99
N GLN A 74 -8.18 -4.26 6.09
CA GLN A 74 -9.61 -4.51 5.92
C GLN A 74 -10.49 -3.88 7.01
N MET A 75 -10.00 -3.82 8.25
CA MET A 75 -10.68 -3.13 9.34
C MET A 75 -10.68 -1.61 9.10
N LEU A 76 -9.51 -1.06 8.74
CA LEU A 76 -9.38 0.35 8.35
C LEU A 76 -10.30 0.68 7.18
N GLN A 77 -10.34 -0.14 6.14
CA GLN A 77 -11.29 -0.02 5.04
C GLN A 77 -12.76 -0.03 5.53
N ALA A 78 -13.13 -0.93 6.45
CA ALA A 78 -14.51 -0.97 6.96
C ALA A 78 -14.87 0.30 7.73
N LEU A 79 -13.96 0.80 8.56
CA LEU A 79 -14.08 2.07 9.27
C LEU A 79 -14.19 3.24 8.28
N MET A 80 -13.31 3.25 7.28
CA MET A 80 -13.27 4.27 6.25
C MET A 80 -14.53 4.31 5.39
N LEU A 81 -15.08 3.16 5.00
CA LEU A 81 -16.33 3.11 4.25
C LEU A 81 -17.52 3.59 5.08
N ASP A 82 -17.51 3.36 6.40
CA ASP A 82 -18.53 3.91 7.29
C ASP A 82 -18.38 5.45 7.39
N ILE A 83 -17.15 5.94 7.53
CA ILE A 83 -16.83 7.38 7.50
C ILE A 83 -17.23 8.02 6.15
N CYS A 84 -16.96 7.34 5.03
CA CYS A 84 -17.26 7.86 3.69
C CYS A 84 -18.75 7.88 3.37
N ARG A 85 -19.55 7.01 3.99
CA ARG A 85 -21.02 7.04 3.85
C ARG A 85 -21.65 8.28 4.50
N SER A 86 -20.95 8.89 5.45
CA SER A 86 -21.32 10.19 6.03
C SER A 86 -20.58 11.33 5.31
N GLU A 87 -21.10 11.74 4.14
CA GLU A 87 -20.57 12.83 3.31
C GLU A 87 -20.10 14.10 4.07
N PRO A 88 -20.83 14.65 5.07
CA PRO A 88 -20.35 15.80 5.82
C PRO A 88 -19.14 15.52 6.72
N VAL A 89 -18.97 14.27 7.17
CA VAL A 89 -17.80 13.87 7.98
C VAL A 89 -16.55 13.85 7.11
N LEU A 90 -16.66 13.47 5.84
CA LEU A 90 -15.51 13.44 4.94
C LEU A 90 -14.90 14.83 4.75
N GLN A 91 -15.73 15.86 4.53
CA GLN A 91 -15.25 17.24 4.43
C GLN A 91 -14.64 17.73 5.76
N GLN A 92 -15.24 17.36 6.89
CA GLN A 92 -14.71 17.75 8.19
C GLN A 92 -13.37 17.07 8.49
N VAL A 93 -13.23 15.78 8.14
CA VAL A 93 -11.99 15.02 8.26
C VAL A 93 -10.89 15.68 7.43
N LEU A 94 -11.17 16.10 6.18
CA LEU A 94 -10.23 16.82 5.30
C LEU A 94 -9.66 18.10 5.89
N THR A 95 -10.33 18.74 6.85
CA THR A 95 -9.82 19.95 7.51
C THR A 95 -8.86 19.69 8.66
N HIS A 96 -8.72 18.43 9.11
CA HIS A 96 -7.91 18.07 10.28
C HIS A 96 -6.61 17.36 9.91
N THR A 97 -5.61 17.50 10.78
CA THR A 97 -4.33 16.79 10.77
C THR A 97 -4.47 15.27 10.62
N SER A 98 -5.60 14.71 11.09
CA SER A 98 -5.95 13.29 10.93
C SER A 98 -6.05 12.84 9.46
N CYS A 99 -6.16 13.75 8.49
CA CYS A 99 -6.12 13.37 7.08
C CYS A 99 -4.76 12.91 6.58
N CYS A 100 -3.64 13.45 7.09
CA CYS A 100 -2.31 12.94 6.72
C CYS A 100 -2.15 11.48 7.14
N ASN A 101 -2.60 11.17 8.35
CA ASN A 101 -2.60 9.82 8.90
C ASN A 101 -3.52 8.90 8.11
N LEU A 102 -4.72 9.37 7.75
CA LEU A 102 -5.67 8.61 6.94
C LEU A 102 -5.15 8.31 5.53
N ALA A 103 -4.60 9.30 4.83
CA ALA A 103 -4.03 9.12 3.50
C ALA A 103 -2.83 8.16 3.53
N SER A 104 -1.97 8.28 4.55
CA SER A 104 -0.87 7.33 4.78
C SER A 104 -1.39 5.92 5.05
N ALA A 105 -2.45 5.80 5.84
CA ALA A 105 -3.12 4.53 6.12
C ALA A 105 -3.60 3.86 4.85
N ILE A 106 -4.33 4.59 4.00
CA ILE A 106 -4.84 4.09 2.73
C ILE A 106 -3.70 3.58 1.86
N ALA A 107 -2.61 4.35 1.76
CA ALA A 107 -1.42 3.97 1.00
C ALA A 107 -0.87 2.62 1.47
N VAL A 108 -0.56 2.52 2.77
CA VAL A 108 -0.02 1.30 3.37
C VAL A 108 -1.00 0.14 3.19
N CYS A 109 -2.30 0.38 3.37
CA CYS A 109 -3.33 -0.64 3.20
C CYS A 109 -3.41 -1.16 1.77
N GLY A 110 -3.38 -0.26 0.79
CA GLY A 110 -3.35 -0.60 -0.63
C GLY A 110 -2.07 -1.31 -1.04
N ALA A 111 -0.95 -0.99 -0.40
CA ALA A 111 0.31 -1.67 -0.64
C ALA A 111 0.30 -3.12 -0.14
N MET A 112 -0.31 -3.36 1.03
CA MET A 112 -0.37 -4.69 1.63
C MET A 112 -1.50 -5.56 1.09
N CYS A 113 -2.58 -4.95 0.64
CA CYS A 113 -3.74 -5.64 0.12
C CYS A 113 -4.26 -4.92 -1.12
N PRO A 114 -3.64 -5.10 -2.29
CA PRO A 114 -4.03 -4.44 -3.53
C PRO A 114 -5.50 -4.66 -3.91
N ALA A 115 -6.06 -5.82 -3.54
CA ALA A 115 -7.48 -6.14 -3.69
C ALA A 115 -8.41 -5.09 -3.07
N VAL A 116 -7.99 -4.40 -2.00
CA VAL A 116 -8.78 -3.32 -1.37
C VAL A 116 -8.97 -2.16 -2.34
N LEU A 117 -7.93 -1.77 -3.09
CA LEU A 117 -8.01 -0.66 -4.03
C LEU A 117 -8.92 -0.99 -5.22
N VAL A 118 -8.82 -2.22 -5.73
CA VAL A 118 -9.66 -2.72 -6.82
C VAL A 118 -11.14 -2.77 -6.42
N LEU A 119 -11.43 -3.15 -5.18
CA LEU A 119 -12.80 -3.28 -4.69
C LEU A 119 -13.39 -1.93 -4.22
N HIS A 120 -12.54 -0.96 -3.85
CA HIS A 120 -12.95 0.31 -3.24
C HIS A 120 -12.19 1.52 -3.80
N PRO A 121 -12.49 1.94 -5.05
CA PRO A 121 -11.83 3.09 -5.67
C PRO A 121 -12.00 4.39 -4.88
N ALA A 122 -13.10 4.56 -4.12
CA ALA A 122 -13.33 5.74 -3.28
C ALA A 122 -12.23 5.99 -2.22
N LEU A 123 -11.50 4.94 -1.79
CA LEU A 123 -10.36 5.11 -0.88
C LEU A 123 -9.20 5.82 -1.57
N VAL A 124 -8.95 5.49 -2.84
CA VAL A 124 -7.94 6.16 -3.65
C VAL A 124 -8.34 7.62 -3.82
N ASP A 125 -9.59 7.90 -4.18
CA ASP A 125 -10.07 9.28 -4.36
C ASP A 125 -9.86 10.11 -3.08
N LEU A 126 -10.15 9.53 -1.91
CA LEU A 126 -9.92 10.20 -0.62
C LEU A 126 -8.44 10.47 -0.35
N GLN A 127 -7.56 9.51 -0.64
CA GLN A 127 -6.11 9.70 -0.52
C GLN A 127 -5.62 10.84 -1.41
N CYS A 128 -6.15 10.93 -2.63
CA CYS A 128 -5.76 11.94 -3.60
C CYS A 128 -6.28 13.33 -3.21
N GLN A 129 -7.50 13.41 -2.70
CA GLN A 129 -8.05 14.66 -2.15
C GLN A 129 -7.22 15.17 -0.97
N ALA A 130 -6.80 14.28 -0.07
CA ALA A 130 -5.91 14.64 1.03
C ALA A 130 -4.55 15.17 0.51
N LEU A 131 -3.95 14.50 -0.47
CA LEU A 131 -2.71 14.97 -1.09
C LEU A 131 -2.86 16.37 -1.70
N VAL A 132 -3.90 16.61 -2.51
CA VAL A 132 -4.14 17.91 -3.13
C VAL A 132 -4.38 19.00 -2.07
N PHE A 133 -5.12 18.68 -1.01
CA PHE A 133 -5.40 19.60 0.08
C PHE A 133 -4.12 20.07 0.79
N PHE A 134 -3.21 19.15 1.11
CA PHE A 134 -1.98 19.48 1.83
C PHE A 134 -0.84 19.98 0.94
N ALA A 135 -0.87 19.74 -0.38
CA ALA A 135 0.13 20.27 -1.31
C ALA A 135 0.23 21.81 -1.27
N GLY A 136 -0.86 22.51 -0.89
CA GLY A 136 -0.87 23.96 -0.69
C GLY A 136 -0.37 24.44 0.67
N LYS A 137 -0.06 23.53 1.61
CA LYS A 137 0.32 23.83 2.99
C LYS A 137 1.45 22.91 3.45
N PRO A 138 2.69 23.10 2.94
CA PRO A 138 3.81 22.25 3.34
C PRO A 138 4.05 22.37 4.84
N SER A 139 3.83 21.27 5.55
CA SER A 139 4.13 21.08 6.98
C SER A 139 5.07 19.90 7.17
N GLU A 140 5.59 19.68 8.37
CA GLU A 140 6.38 18.48 8.67
C GLU A 140 5.55 17.19 8.45
N GLU A 141 4.24 17.25 8.73
CA GLU A 141 3.30 16.15 8.54
C GLU A 141 3.12 15.80 7.05
N TRP A 142 3.18 16.81 6.17
CA TRP A 142 3.16 16.61 4.72
C TRP A 142 4.33 15.74 4.27
N ASN A 143 5.54 16.00 4.76
CA ASN A 143 6.73 15.25 4.38
C ASN A 143 6.64 13.78 4.84
N GLY A 144 6.16 13.56 6.07
CA GLY A 144 5.90 12.21 6.58
C GLY A 144 4.87 11.46 5.74
N MET A 145 3.77 12.12 5.38
CA MET A 145 2.74 11.54 4.50
C MET A 145 3.29 11.24 3.10
N MET A 146 4.01 12.18 2.48
CA MET A 146 4.63 12.02 1.16
C MET A 146 5.55 10.81 1.12
N LEU A 147 6.39 10.65 2.16
CA LEU A 147 7.29 9.52 2.28
C LEU A 147 6.52 8.19 2.39
N CYS A 148 5.52 8.12 3.28
CA CYS A 148 4.68 6.93 3.43
C CYS A 148 3.97 6.54 2.13
N ILE A 149 3.43 7.53 1.41
CA ILE A 149 2.73 7.30 0.14
C ILE A 149 3.70 6.86 -0.95
N ALA A 150 4.87 7.48 -1.06
CA ALA A 150 5.90 7.09 -2.01
C ALA A 150 6.42 5.66 -1.74
N GLN A 151 6.59 5.28 -0.47
CA GLN A 151 6.94 3.91 -0.08
C GLN A 151 5.85 2.91 -0.47
N ALA A 152 4.58 3.24 -0.22
CA ALA A 152 3.47 2.40 -0.61
C ALA A 152 3.37 2.21 -2.12
N ALA A 153 3.60 3.28 -2.90
CA ALA A 153 3.66 3.22 -4.35
C ALA A 153 4.82 2.35 -4.85
N ALA A 154 6.03 2.55 -4.30
CA ALA A 154 7.19 1.71 -4.61
C ALA A 154 6.95 0.22 -4.32
N ALA A 155 6.21 -0.08 -3.25
CA ALA A 155 5.90 -1.45 -2.84
C ALA A 155 4.73 -2.09 -3.60
N SER A 156 3.86 -1.31 -4.26
CA SER A 156 2.65 -1.83 -4.89
C SER A 156 2.32 -1.12 -6.21
N PRO A 157 2.39 -1.83 -7.35
CA PRO A 157 2.06 -1.24 -8.64
C PRO A 157 0.58 -0.82 -8.74
N HIS A 158 -0.31 -1.40 -7.93
CA HIS A 158 -1.71 -0.97 -7.86
C HIS A 158 -1.83 0.43 -7.26
N VAL A 159 -1.11 0.71 -6.17
CA VAL A 159 -1.05 2.05 -5.56
C VAL A 159 -0.50 3.04 -6.59
N THR A 160 0.61 2.71 -7.26
CA THR A 160 1.19 3.57 -8.31
C THR A 160 0.21 3.86 -9.43
N ALA A 161 -0.45 2.84 -9.98
CA ALA A 161 -1.39 3.02 -11.09
C ALA A 161 -2.57 3.93 -10.71
N HIS A 162 -3.11 3.73 -9.50
CA HIS A 162 -4.16 4.56 -8.95
C HIS A 162 -3.72 6.01 -8.72
N MET A 163 -2.50 6.22 -8.22
CA MET A 163 -1.93 7.57 -8.04
C MET A 163 -1.66 8.29 -9.36
N LEU A 164 -1.29 7.55 -10.41
CA LEU A 164 -1.15 8.08 -11.77
C LEU A 164 -2.51 8.49 -12.33
N ALA A 165 -3.52 7.61 -12.23
CA ALA A 165 -4.87 7.87 -12.73
C ALA A 165 -5.57 9.05 -12.05
N SER A 166 -5.26 9.31 -10.78
CA SER A 166 -5.86 10.40 -10.00
C SER A 166 -5.11 11.73 -10.09
N GLY A 167 -3.90 11.77 -10.68
CA GLY A 167 -3.02 12.93 -10.67
C GLY A 167 -2.31 13.19 -9.33
N ALA A 168 -2.44 12.28 -8.36
CA ALA A 168 -1.70 12.37 -7.10
C ALA A 168 -0.18 12.34 -7.32
N MET A 169 0.30 11.47 -8.21
CA MET A 169 1.72 11.36 -8.55
C MET A 169 2.27 12.66 -9.15
N GLU A 170 1.54 13.28 -10.08
CA GLU A 170 1.87 14.58 -10.68
C GLU A 170 1.98 15.67 -9.59
N THR A 171 1.04 15.70 -8.66
CA THR A 171 1.03 16.66 -7.54
C THR A 171 2.28 16.51 -6.66
N MET A 172 2.69 15.27 -6.38
CA MET A 172 3.89 14.96 -5.60
C MET A 172 5.16 15.43 -6.32
N LEU A 173 5.28 15.17 -7.63
CA LEU A 173 6.42 15.58 -8.45
C LEU A 173 6.54 17.11 -8.53
N GLN A 174 5.42 17.80 -8.78
CA GLN A 174 5.39 19.27 -8.78
C GLN A 174 5.82 19.86 -7.43
N GLN A 175 5.47 19.21 -6.33
CA GLN A 175 5.88 19.68 -5.01
C GLN A 175 7.37 19.50 -4.77
N LEU A 176 7.96 18.38 -5.19
CA LEU A 176 9.42 18.16 -5.12
C LEU A 176 10.18 19.21 -5.95
N GLU A 177 9.66 19.55 -7.14
CA GLU A 177 10.23 20.62 -7.98
C GLU A 177 10.21 21.98 -7.27
N ARG A 178 9.08 22.34 -6.65
CA ARG A 178 8.94 23.60 -5.90
C ARG A 178 9.86 23.65 -4.68
N SER A 179 9.96 22.56 -3.92
CA SER A 179 10.81 22.47 -2.73
C SER A 179 12.29 22.71 -3.07
N GLY A 180 12.78 22.11 -4.16
CA GLY A 180 14.17 22.33 -4.59
C GLY A 180 14.43 23.73 -5.13
N ALA A 181 13.45 24.37 -5.78
CA ALA A 181 13.59 25.75 -6.25
C ALA A 181 13.68 26.77 -5.09
N GLN A 182 13.07 26.47 -3.94
CA GLN A 182 13.09 27.33 -2.76
C GLN A 182 14.39 27.20 -1.93
N GLY A 183 15.29 26.28 -2.28
CA GLY A 183 16.58 26.13 -1.61
C GLY A 183 16.46 25.73 -0.14
N ALA A 184 15.39 25.03 0.25
CA ALA A 184 15.14 24.61 1.63
C ALA A 184 16.16 23.53 2.06
N VAL A 185 17.31 23.98 2.59
CA VAL A 185 18.46 23.12 2.93
C VAL A 185 18.12 21.99 3.91
N LEU A 186 17.12 22.17 4.79
CA LEU A 186 16.75 21.18 5.81
C LEU A 186 15.90 20.01 5.29
N LEU A 187 15.25 20.13 4.12
CA LEU A 187 14.39 19.07 3.55
C LEU A 187 15.08 18.21 2.49
N GLY A 188 16.26 18.64 2.01
CA GLY A 188 16.88 18.08 0.81
C GLY A 188 17.19 16.57 0.85
N ALA A 189 17.46 16.01 2.04
CA ALA A 189 17.71 14.57 2.16
C ALA A 189 16.42 13.73 1.99
N GLN A 190 15.29 14.19 2.54
CA GLN A 190 14.00 13.49 2.41
C GLN A 190 13.46 13.61 0.99
N ASP A 191 13.58 14.78 0.36
CA ASP A 191 13.13 14.98 -1.03
C ASP A 191 13.84 14.02 -2.00
N GLY A 192 15.14 13.78 -1.80
CA GLY A 192 15.89 12.80 -2.58
C GLY A 192 15.39 11.36 -2.40
N VAL A 193 15.03 10.98 -1.16
CA VAL A 193 14.44 9.66 -0.87
C VAL A 193 13.08 9.52 -1.53
N VAL A 194 12.23 10.54 -1.45
CA VAL A 194 10.91 10.54 -2.09
C VAL A 194 11.07 10.44 -3.61
N ALA A 195 11.92 11.25 -4.23
CA ALA A 195 12.14 11.18 -5.68
C ALA A 195 12.59 9.78 -6.14
N ARG A 196 13.48 9.13 -5.40
CA ARG A 196 13.90 7.75 -5.67
C ARG A 196 12.73 6.76 -5.54
N LEU A 197 11.96 6.85 -4.47
CA LEU A 197 10.79 5.98 -4.27
C LEU A 197 9.74 6.16 -5.37
N LEU A 198 9.57 7.36 -5.92
CA LEU A 198 8.66 7.58 -7.05
C LEU A 198 9.20 6.94 -8.34
N ALA A 199 10.52 6.95 -8.57
CA ALA A 199 11.13 6.21 -9.67
C ALA A 199 10.96 4.68 -9.48
N ASP A 200 11.17 4.18 -8.25
CA ASP A 200 10.95 2.77 -7.90
C ASP A 200 9.48 2.37 -8.12
N ALA A 201 8.53 3.28 -7.85
CA ALA A 201 7.10 3.07 -8.11
C ALA A 201 6.79 2.88 -9.60
N TYR A 202 7.43 3.66 -10.48
CA TYR A 202 7.33 3.46 -11.93
C TYR A 202 7.95 2.14 -12.38
N GLN A 203 9.08 1.75 -11.77
CA GLN A 203 9.71 0.45 -12.04
C GLN A 203 8.82 -0.72 -11.62
N ALA A 204 8.14 -0.62 -10.46
CA ALA A 204 7.16 -1.61 -10.02
C ALA A 204 6.01 -1.77 -11.03
N LEU A 205 5.58 -0.69 -11.69
CA LEU A 205 4.56 -0.72 -12.73
C LEU A 205 5.04 -1.47 -13.99
N VAL A 206 6.30 -1.28 -14.39
CA VAL A 206 6.92 -2.04 -15.50
C VAL A 206 6.94 -3.53 -15.20
N HIS A 207 7.32 -3.92 -13.98
CA HIS A 207 7.33 -5.32 -13.55
C HIS A 207 5.93 -5.94 -13.53
N ALA A 208 4.93 -5.19 -13.07
CA ALA A 208 3.55 -5.64 -13.10
C ALA A 208 3.05 -5.89 -14.53
N ALA A 209 3.49 -5.07 -15.50
CA ALA A 209 3.20 -5.29 -16.90
C ALA A 209 3.91 -6.53 -17.47
N ASP A 210 5.17 -6.78 -17.09
CA ASP A 210 5.89 -8.01 -17.43
C ASP A 210 5.11 -9.25 -16.98
N ASP A 211 4.65 -9.26 -15.72
CA ASP A 211 3.89 -10.37 -15.14
C ASP A 211 2.58 -10.64 -15.90
N VAL A 212 1.86 -9.57 -16.25
CA VAL A 212 0.61 -9.66 -17.02
C VAL A 212 0.86 -10.22 -18.42
N LEU A 213 1.90 -9.75 -19.12
CA LEU A 213 2.25 -10.22 -20.47
C LEU A 213 2.74 -11.67 -20.47
N ALA A 214 3.49 -12.06 -19.44
CA ALA A 214 3.92 -13.43 -19.24
C ALA A 214 2.70 -14.36 -19.01
N ALA A 215 1.74 -13.94 -18.18
CA ALA A 215 0.50 -14.70 -17.94
C ALA A 215 -0.38 -14.79 -19.20
N ALA A 216 -0.46 -13.72 -20.00
CA ALA A 216 -1.24 -13.69 -21.23
C ALA A 216 -0.68 -14.61 -22.33
N SER A 217 0.64 -14.81 -22.37
CA SER A 217 1.30 -15.70 -23.33
C SER A 217 0.86 -17.16 -23.21
N GLY A 218 0.25 -17.55 -22.08
CA GLY A 218 -0.30 -18.89 -21.85
C GLY A 218 -1.79 -19.07 -22.20
N GLY A 219 -2.52 -18.05 -22.69
CA GLY A 219 -3.97 -18.10 -22.85
C GLY A 219 -4.56 -17.29 -24.02
N SER A 220 -5.82 -17.57 -24.37
CA SER A 220 -6.54 -17.01 -25.53
C SER A 220 -7.11 -15.59 -25.32
N THR A 221 -6.52 -14.77 -24.45
CA THR A 221 -6.99 -13.40 -24.15
C THR A 221 -6.22 -12.31 -24.90
N ALA A 222 -5.53 -12.65 -26.00
CA ALA A 222 -4.62 -11.74 -26.71
C ALA A 222 -5.24 -10.42 -27.22
N ALA A 223 -6.56 -10.33 -27.39
CA ALA A 223 -7.21 -9.18 -28.05
C ALA A 223 -7.28 -7.88 -27.22
N THR A 224 -6.96 -7.89 -25.93
CA THR A 224 -7.10 -6.70 -25.05
C THR A 224 -5.79 -5.98 -24.72
N PHE A 225 -4.66 -6.37 -25.30
CA PHE A 225 -3.33 -5.95 -24.82
C PHE A 225 -2.48 -5.16 -25.84
N GLU A 226 -3.03 -4.67 -26.95
CA GLU A 226 -2.21 -4.07 -28.02
C GLU A 226 -1.33 -2.89 -27.55
N GLU A 227 -1.80 -2.08 -26.60
CA GLU A 227 -1.08 -0.90 -26.12
C GLU A 227 -0.07 -1.20 -24.99
N LEU A 228 -0.24 -2.33 -24.27
CA LEU A 228 0.52 -2.62 -23.05
C LEU A 228 2.03 -2.82 -23.31
N PRO A 229 2.48 -3.62 -24.31
CA PRO A 229 3.90 -3.82 -24.56
C PRO A 229 4.63 -2.54 -25.01
N ALA A 230 3.97 -1.70 -25.81
CA ALA A 230 4.56 -0.47 -26.32
C ALA A 230 4.78 0.55 -25.18
N ALA A 231 3.76 0.78 -24.34
CA ALA A 231 3.87 1.67 -23.19
C ALA A 231 4.92 1.17 -22.18
N GLN A 232 4.96 -0.15 -21.93
CA GLN A 232 5.93 -0.76 -21.05
C GLN A 232 7.37 -0.56 -21.55
N GLN A 233 7.65 -0.87 -22.82
CA GLN A 233 8.98 -0.76 -23.40
C GLN A 233 9.46 0.70 -23.41
N ALA A 234 8.57 1.65 -23.71
CA ALA A 234 8.86 3.08 -23.65
C ALA A 234 9.22 3.53 -22.23
N LEU A 235 8.45 3.13 -21.21
CA LEU A 235 8.73 3.48 -19.82
C LEU A 235 10.06 2.88 -19.35
N LYS A 236 10.35 1.62 -19.69
CA LYS A 236 11.61 0.94 -19.37
C LYS A 236 12.83 1.68 -19.96
N ALA A 237 12.71 2.18 -21.19
CA ALA A 237 13.74 2.99 -21.82
C ALA A 237 14.02 4.29 -21.05
N VAL A 238 12.98 5.02 -20.66
CA VAL A 238 13.11 6.27 -19.86
C VAL A 238 13.73 5.99 -18.50
N LEU A 239 13.25 4.98 -17.78
CA LEU A 239 13.76 4.63 -16.44
C LEU A 239 15.22 4.16 -16.46
N SER A 240 15.63 3.45 -17.52
CA SER A 240 17.03 3.02 -17.67
C SER A 240 18.00 4.20 -17.74
N GLY A 241 17.59 5.33 -18.32
CA GLY A 241 18.37 6.58 -18.29
C GLY A 241 18.41 7.19 -16.88
N LEU A 242 17.26 7.28 -16.21
CA LEU A 242 17.12 7.90 -14.89
C LEU A 242 17.82 7.16 -13.75
N THR A 243 17.82 5.82 -13.77
CA THR A 243 18.35 5.01 -12.67
C THR A 243 19.86 5.18 -12.51
N VAL A 244 20.56 5.45 -13.61
CA VAL A 244 22.00 5.75 -13.62
C VAL A 244 22.31 7.03 -12.83
N ASP A 245 21.39 8.00 -12.88
CA ASP A 245 21.62 9.34 -12.34
C ASP A 245 21.09 9.55 -10.91
N LEU A 246 20.08 8.77 -10.49
CA LEU A 246 19.50 8.79 -9.14
C LEU A 246 20.29 7.97 -8.11
N GLY A 247 21.34 7.26 -8.54
CA GLY A 247 22.20 6.48 -7.67
C GLY A 247 22.75 7.34 -6.53
N VAL A 248 22.58 6.85 -5.29
CA VAL A 248 23.21 7.47 -4.11
C VAL A 248 24.71 7.48 -4.36
N ALA A 249 25.26 8.65 -4.67
CA ALA A 249 26.68 8.81 -4.90
C ALA A 249 27.43 8.50 -3.60
N ALA A 250 27.77 7.23 -3.39
CA ALA A 250 28.60 6.77 -2.28
C ALA A 250 30.04 7.34 -2.34
N GLY A 251 30.35 8.20 -3.32
CA GLY A 251 31.69 8.73 -3.60
C GLY A 251 31.77 10.23 -3.94
N GLY A 252 30.75 11.04 -3.66
CA GLY A 252 30.88 12.51 -3.76
C GLY A 252 30.87 13.11 -5.18
N GLN A 253 30.46 12.36 -6.20
CA GLN A 253 30.11 12.94 -7.50
C GLN A 253 28.72 13.60 -7.45
N ALA A 254 28.54 14.65 -8.25
CA ALA A 254 27.34 15.48 -8.27
C ALA A 254 26.09 14.64 -8.58
N SER A 255 25.34 14.30 -7.54
CA SER A 255 24.00 13.73 -7.64
C SER A 255 23.07 14.75 -8.30
N ILE A 256 22.17 14.29 -9.17
CA ILE A 256 21.03 15.11 -9.61
C ILE A 256 20.26 15.54 -8.35
N SER A 257 19.83 16.80 -8.31
CA SER A 257 19.00 17.29 -7.21
C SER A 257 17.61 16.65 -7.27
N ALA A 258 16.95 16.49 -6.12
CA ALA A 258 15.61 15.90 -6.07
C ALA A 258 14.61 16.63 -7.00
N ALA A 259 14.72 17.96 -7.12
CA ALA A 259 13.89 18.75 -8.04
C ALA A 259 14.18 18.47 -9.51
N ALA A 260 15.46 18.30 -9.90
CA ALA A 260 15.80 17.96 -11.28
C ALA A 260 15.32 16.54 -11.63
N ALA A 261 15.46 15.59 -10.71
CA ALA A 261 14.92 14.25 -10.89
C ALA A 261 13.38 14.24 -10.98
N ALA A 262 12.70 14.98 -10.11
CA ALA A 262 11.24 15.11 -10.14
C ALA A 262 10.76 15.70 -11.48
N LYS A 263 11.46 16.73 -11.98
CA LYS A 263 11.18 17.31 -13.29
C LYS A 263 11.31 16.30 -14.42
N MET A 264 12.42 15.54 -14.47
CA MET A 264 12.60 14.52 -15.50
C MET A 264 11.54 13.41 -15.40
N LEU A 265 11.23 12.94 -14.19
CA LEU A 265 10.17 11.97 -13.95
C LEU A 265 8.81 12.49 -14.44
N ARG A 266 8.52 13.78 -14.26
CA ARG A 266 7.28 14.41 -14.70
C ARG A 266 7.21 14.61 -16.21
N GLU A 267 8.28 15.11 -16.82
CA GLU A 267 8.27 15.46 -18.25
C GLU A 267 8.44 14.24 -19.16
N GLU A 268 9.23 13.25 -18.75
CA GLU A 268 9.59 12.11 -19.61
C GLU A 268 8.85 10.82 -19.22
N ALA A 269 8.86 10.46 -17.93
CA ALA A 269 8.33 9.16 -17.50
C ALA A 269 6.81 9.18 -17.26
N HIS A 270 6.28 10.25 -16.67
CA HIS A 270 4.89 10.34 -16.23
C HIS A 270 3.85 10.12 -17.34
N PRO A 271 3.98 10.70 -18.56
CA PRO A 271 2.99 10.50 -19.62
C PRO A 271 2.88 9.03 -20.05
N VAL A 272 4.02 8.36 -20.18
CA VAL A 272 4.09 6.95 -20.58
C VAL A 272 3.63 6.04 -19.44
N ALA A 273 4.02 6.35 -18.20
CA ALA A 273 3.55 5.64 -17.02
C ALA A 273 2.03 5.75 -16.85
N GLY A 274 1.43 6.90 -17.16
CA GLY A 274 -0.01 7.09 -17.14
C GLY A 274 -0.75 6.19 -18.13
N GLN A 275 -0.22 6.01 -19.35
CA GLN A 275 -0.79 5.07 -20.33
C GLN A 275 -0.71 3.63 -19.82
N LEU A 276 0.45 3.22 -19.30
CA LEU A 276 0.66 1.88 -18.76
C LEU A 276 -0.26 1.61 -17.56
N ALA A 277 -0.38 2.57 -16.64
CA ALA A 277 -1.26 2.50 -15.48
C ALA A 277 -2.73 2.36 -15.87
N SER A 278 -3.19 3.14 -16.86
CA SER A 278 -4.55 3.06 -17.37
C SER A 278 -4.87 1.66 -17.91
N ALA A 279 -3.98 1.11 -18.74
CA ALA A 279 -4.13 -0.24 -19.29
C ALA A 279 -4.17 -1.31 -18.18
N LEU A 280 -3.28 -1.23 -17.19
CA LEU A 280 -3.27 -2.15 -16.05
C LEU A 280 -4.52 -2.04 -15.18
N LEU A 281 -5.04 -0.84 -14.94
CA LEU A 281 -6.27 -0.63 -14.18
C LEU A 281 -7.49 -1.24 -14.90
N VAL A 282 -7.59 -1.11 -16.22
CA VAL A 282 -8.65 -1.77 -17.00
C VAL A 282 -8.62 -3.29 -16.78
N LEU A 283 -7.42 -3.88 -16.78
CA LEU A 283 -7.23 -5.30 -16.57
C LEU A 283 -7.58 -5.74 -15.14
N TRP A 284 -7.06 -5.04 -14.13
CA TRP A 284 -7.32 -5.36 -12.72
C TRP A 284 -8.77 -5.13 -12.29
N THR A 285 -9.49 -4.24 -12.99
CA THR A 285 -10.92 -4.00 -12.75
C THR A 285 -11.85 -4.92 -13.57
N ALA A 286 -11.29 -5.79 -14.42
CA ALA A 286 -12.07 -6.80 -15.14
C ALA A 286 -12.87 -7.69 -14.16
N PRO A 287 -14.10 -8.13 -14.50
CA PRO A 287 -14.97 -8.87 -13.58
C PRO A 287 -14.32 -10.11 -12.98
N GLU A 288 -13.53 -10.84 -13.76
CA GLU A 288 -12.79 -12.04 -13.35
C GLU A 288 -11.73 -11.70 -12.30
N GLN A 289 -10.94 -10.65 -12.52
CA GLN A 289 -9.94 -10.16 -11.57
C GLN A 289 -10.59 -9.66 -10.28
N ARG A 290 -11.73 -8.95 -10.37
CA ARG A 290 -12.49 -8.52 -9.19
C ARG A 290 -13.02 -9.69 -8.38
N LYS A 291 -13.47 -10.78 -9.03
CA LYS A 291 -13.90 -12.01 -8.33
C LYS A 291 -12.73 -12.67 -7.61
N GLN A 292 -11.57 -12.74 -8.26
CA GLN A 292 -10.36 -13.30 -7.67
C GLN A 292 -9.89 -12.47 -6.46
N ALA A 293 -9.79 -11.15 -6.62
CA ALA A 293 -9.47 -10.21 -5.53
C ALA A 293 -10.47 -10.33 -4.36
N ALA A 294 -11.77 -10.50 -4.65
CA ALA A 294 -12.78 -10.72 -3.61
C ALA A 294 -12.60 -12.06 -2.88
N LEU A 295 -12.18 -13.12 -3.57
CA LEU A 295 -11.85 -14.41 -2.96
C LEU A 295 -10.62 -14.30 -2.06
N GLU A 296 -9.54 -13.69 -2.53
CA GLU A 296 -8.31 -13.46 -1.74
C GLU A 296 -8.61 -12.65 -0.48
N LEU A 297 -9.39 -11.58 -0.62
CA LEU A 297 -9.83 -10.77 0.51
C LEU A 297 -10.62 -11.61 1.52
N ALA A 298 -11.49 -12.50 1.04
CA ALA A 298 -12.29 -13.38 1.87
C ALA A 298 -11.46 -14.49 2.54
N GLN A 299 -10.41 -14.99 1.89
CA GLN A 299 -9.47 -15.95 2.48
C GLN A 299 -8.66 -15.27 3.60
N ALA A 300 -8.17 -14.05 3.35
CA ALA A 300 -7.47 -13.26 4.35
C ALA A 300 -8.36 -12.93 5.56
N SER A 301 -9.63 -12.57 5.33
CA SER A 301 -10.57 -12.32 6.42
C SER A 301 -10.87 -13.60 7.21
N ALA A 302 -11.02 -14.73 6.53
CA ALA A 302 -11.25 -16.03 7.15
C ALA A 302 -10.08 -16.51 8.03
N ALA A 303 -8.85 -16.04 7.79
CA ALA A 303 -7.67 -16.34 8.59
C ALA A 303 -7.63 -15.62 9.96
N ARG A 304 -8.52 -14.63 10.19
CA ARG A 304 -8.64 -13.91 11.47
C ARG A 304 -9.36 -14.73 12.55
N SER A 305 -9.23 -14.31 13.80
CA SER A 305 -10.02 -14.84 14.92
C SER A 305 -11.53 -14.64 14.72
N CYS A 306 -11.93 -13.55 14.04
CA CYS A 306 -13.29 -13.33 13.54
C CYS A 306 -13.24 -12.78 12.11
N ALA A 307 -13.94 -13.43 11.18
CA ALA A 307 -14.00 -13.06 9.77
C ALA A 307 -14.85 -11.82 9.50
N TYR A 308 -15.72 -11.43 10.45
CA TYR A 308 -16.49 -10.20 10.35
C TYR A 308 -15.57 -9.00 10.58
N LEU A 309 -15.27 -8.25 9.51
CA LEU A 309 -14.25 -7.20 9.52
C LEU A 309 -14.53 -6.04 10.47
N SER A 310 -15.80 -5.76 10.75
CA SER A 310 -16.23 -4.72 11.69
C SER A 310 -16.38 -5.24 13.13
N CYS A 311 -15.96 -6.48 13.41
CA CYS A 311 -15.93 -7.01 14.76
C CYS A 311 -14.83 -6.30 15.55
N SER A 312 -15.20 -5.53 16.57
CA SER A 312 -14.27 -4.92 17.54
C SER A 312 -13.57 -5.96 18.42
N ASN A 313 -14.05 -7.20 18.42
CA ASN A 313 -13.54 -8.28 19.26
C ASN A 313 -12.35 -9.00 18.62
N VAL A 314 -11.40 -8.23 18.10
CA VAL A 314 -10.20 -8.72 17.41
C VAL A 314 -9.24 -9.50 18.33
N CYS A 315 -9.47 -9.45 19.65
CA CYS A 315 -8.63 -10.08 20.68
C CYS A 315 -9.41 -10.96 21.68
N ALA A 316 -10.66 -11.37 21.40
CA ALA A 316 -11.43 -12.18 22.36
C ALA A 316 -10.73 -13.51 22.64
N GLU A 317 -10.39 -13.75 23.92
CA GLU A 317 -10.01 -15.01 24.62
C GLU A 317 -9.53 -16.20 23.77
N GLY A 318 -8.80 -15.91 22.71
CA GLY A 318 -8.58 -16.84 21.63
C GLY A 318 -7.40 -16.39 20.83
N GLY A 319 -6.53 -17.36 20.56
CA GLY A 319 -5.21 -17.15 19.98
C GLY A 319 -5.22 -16.33 18.69
N PRO A 320 -4.04 -15.92 18.24
CA PRO A 320 -3.87 -14.99 17.12
C PRO A 320 -4.40 -15.52 15.79
N ALA A 321 -4.76 -16.80 15.71
CA ALA A 321 -5.24 -17.46 14.50
C ALA A 321 -6.70 -17.92 14.60
N ALA A 322 -7.32 -18.01 13.42
CA ALA A 322 -8.67 -18.53 13.25
C ALA A 322 -8.88 -19.86 13.99
N GLY A 323 -9.92 -19.92 14.83
CA GLY A 323 -10.30 -21.13 15.56
C GLY A 323 -9.56 -21.39 16.88
N GLN A 324 -8.61 -20.53 17.29
CA GLN A 324 -7.86 -20.71 18.54
C GLN A 324 -8.53 -20.12 19.79
N GLY A 325 -9.85 -19.91 19.79
CA GLY A 325 -10.59 -19.25 20.89
C GLY A 325 -11.76 -20.07 21.43
N LEU A 326 -12.05 -19.88 22.73
CA LEU A 326 -13.04 -20.64 23.50
C LEU A 326 -14.47 -20.62 22.90
N VAL A 327 -14.79 -19.68 22.00
CA VAL A 327 -16.14 -19.48 21.44
C VAL A 327 -16.16 -19.35 19.91
N ASN A 328 -15.11 -19.75 19.22
CA ASN A 328 -15.05 -19.58 17.76
C ASN A 328 -15.92 -20.61 17.03
N LYS A 329 -16.96 -20.13 16.33
CA LYS A 329 -17.84 -20.95 15.50
C LYS A 329 -17.45 -20.83 14.03
N ARG A 330 -17.27 -21.97 13.35
CA ARG A 330 -17.05 -22.01 11.90
C ARG A 330 -18.36 -21.77 11.17
N CYS A 331 -18.28 -21.13 10.00
CA CYS A 331 -19.39 -21.13 9.06
C CYS A 331 -19.77 -22.58 8.69
N SER A 332 -21.04 -22.94 8.79
CA SER A 332 -21.51 -24.31 8.51
C SER A 332 -21.49 -24.70 7.04
N GLN A 333 -21.33 -23.72 6.13
CA GLN A 333 -21.31 -23.94 4.68
C GLN A 333 -19.88 -24.13 4.16
N CYS A 334 -19.02 -23.12 4.28
CA CYS A 334 -17.64 -23.22 3.78
C CYS A 334 -16.69 -23.90 4.78
N HIS A 335 -16.98 -23.82 6.08
CA HIS A 335 -16.09 -24.16 7.19
C HIS A 335 -14.69 -23.53 7.17
N THR A 336 -14.47 -22.50 6.33
CA THR A 336 -13.20 -21.75 6.25
C THR A 336 -13.23 -20.55 7.19
N ALA A 337 -14.33 -19.79 7.21
CA ALA A 337 -14.46 -18.60 8.04
C ALA A 337 -14.88 -18.93 9.49
N TYR A 338 -14.26 -18.24 10.45
CA TYR A 338 -14.59 -18.31 11.87
C TYR A 338 -15.22 -17.01 12.36
N TYR A 339 -16.16 -17.12 13.29
CA TYR A 339 -16.82 -15.99 13.92
C TYR A 339 -16.83 -16.16 15.44
N CYS A 340 -16.68 -15.06 16.17
CA CYS A 340 -16.78 -15.07 17.63
C CYS A 340 -18.21 -15.35 18.14
N GLY A 341 -19.21 -15.32 17.26
CA GLY A 341 -20.61 -15.59 17.58
C GLY A 341 -21.53 -15.44 16.38
N THR A 342 -22.78 -15.89 16.53
CA THR A 342 -23.79 -15.86 15.46
C THR A 342 -24.19 -14.43 15.05
N ALA A 343 -24.07 -13.46 15.96
CA ALA A 343 -24.29 -12.05 15.65
C ALA A 343 -23.32 -11.55 14.56
N CYS A 344 -22.03 -11.90 14.65
CA CYS A 344 -21.02 -11.52 13.66
C CYS A 344 -21.24 -12.26 12.34
N SER A 345 -21.53 -13.57 12.37
CA SER A 345 -21.79 -14.32 11.13
C SER A 345 -23.04 -13.79 10.40
N HIS A 346 -24.11 -13.46 11.14
CA HIS A 346 -25.33 -12.87 10.55
C HIS A 346 -25.10 -11.44 10.05
N ALA A 347 -24.31 -10.62 10.74
CA ALA A 347 -23.97 -9.28 10.28
C ALA A 347 -23.17 -9.31 8.97
N ASP A 348 -22.14 -10.16 8.93
CA ASP A 348 -21.29 -10.36 7.74
C ASP A 348 -22.09 -10.90 6.54
N TRP A 349 -23.04 -11.80 6.81
CA TRP A 349 -23.97 -12.32 5.80
C TRP A 349 -24.92 -11.24 5.27
N ARG A 350 -25.57 -10.47 6.16
CA ARG A 350 -26.53 -9.42 5.78
C ARG A 350 -25.91 -8.30 4.95
N GLN A 351 -24.65 -7.98 5.22
CA GLN A 351 -23.89 -7.00 4.44
C GLN A 351 -23.48 -7.53 3.05
N GLY A 352 -23.79 -8.79 2.74
CA GLY A 352 -23.48 -9.43 1.47
C GLY A 352 -21.99 -9.71 1.28
N ARG A 353 -21.15 -9.57 2.31
CA ARG A 353 -19.71 -9.84 2.20
C ARG A 353 -19.46 -11.35 2.14
N HIS A 354 -19.76 -12.08 3.23
CA HIS A 354 -19.55 -13.53 3.24
C HIS A 354 -20.46 -14.27 2.26
N GLY A 355 -21.72 -13.87 2.13
CA GLY A 355 -22.69 -14.57 1.27
C GLY A 355 -22.25 -14.69 -0.19
N ARG A 356 -21.55 -13.68 -0.72
CA ARG A 356 -21.05 -13.67 -2.12
C ARG A 356 -19.85 -14.58 -2.33
N VAL A 357 -19.04 -14.80 -1.29
CA VAL A 357 -17.75 -15.53 -1.38
C VAL A 357 -17.80 -16.91 -0.70
N CYS A 358 -18.85 -17.23 0.05
CA CYS A 358 -18.96 -18.47 0.82
C CYS A 358 -18.77 -19.72 -0.05
N LYS A 359 -19.42 -19.76 -1.22
CA LYS A 359 -19.28 -20.87 -2.18
C LYS A 359 -17.87 -20.96 -2.75
N ALA A 360 -17.23 -19.83 -3.05
CA ALA A 360 -15.87 -19.78 -3.58
C ALA A 360 -14.86 -20.25 -2.52
N LEU A 361 -15.02 -19.84 -1.26
CA LEU A 361 -14.22 -20.32 -0.13
C LEU A 361 -14.36 -21.83 0.10
N ALA A 362 -15.57 -22.37 -0.02
CA ALA A 362 -15.82 -23.80 0.06
C ALA A 362 -15.10 -24.54 -1.08
N GLY A 363 -15.20 -24.03 -2.31
CA GLY A 363 -14.52 -24.58 -3.49
C GLY A 363 -12.99 -24.59 -3.34
N ALA A 364 -12.40 -23.48 -2.90
CA ALA A 364 -10.97 -23.38 -2.66
C ALA A 364 -10.50 -24.41 -1.63
N ARG A 365 -11.21 -24.53 -0.50
CA ARG A 365 -10.89 -25.54 0.52
C ARG A 365 -10.99 -26.97 -0.01
N HIS A 366 -11.96 -27.27 -0.86
CA HIS A 366 -12.08 -28.60 -1.47
C HIS A 366 -10.93 -28.89 -2.44
N ALA A 367 -10.49 -27.89 -3.21
CA ALA A 367 -9.33 -28.02 -4.08
C ALA A 367 -8.05 -28.28 -3.26
N ASP A 368 -7.85 -27.58 -2.15
CA ASP A 368 -6.70 -27.77 -1.25
C ASP A 368 -6.67 -29.18 -0.61
N GLN A 369 -7.84 -29.80 -0.39
CA GLN A 369 -7.94 -31.16 0.18
C GLN A 369 -7.64 -32.28 -0.83
N GLN A 370 -7.67 -31.97 -2.13
CA GLN A 370 -7.43 -32.94 -3.21
C GLN A 370 -5.96 -32.99 -3.65
N GLN A 371 -5.14 -32.03 -3.20
CA GLN A 371 -3.71 -31.95 -3.46
C GLN A 371 -2.91 -32.76 -2.42
#